data_AF-A0A7K2Y516-F1
#
_entry.id   AF-A0A7K2Y516-F1
#
_cell.length_a   1.000
_cell.length_b   1.000
_cell.length_c   1.000
_cell.angle_alpha   90.00
_cell.angle_beta   90.00
_cell.angle_gamma   90.00
#
_symmetry.space_group_name_H-M   'P 1'
#
loop_
_entity.id
_entity.type
_entity.pdbx_description
1 polymer ?
#
loop_
_entity_poly.entity_id
_entity_poly.type
_entity_poly.pdbx_seq_one_letter_code
_entity_poly.pdbx_strand_id
1 'polypeptide(L)'
;MPENEETEQSVEEPQEIDTAPEADGHDAEPFDADRAKKAINKKNAEAKALRDRLKEAEPLLAELQRLKDAEKSESERLSDQLTAAQERADKAVRAAVASKVEALARDFADPEDAVGSLDLATFVDEDGVIDTDAIRAALADLLKRKPHWARPDEGGPRRPAPDRTQGSSGNGNRSPSDPAQVFAGLMARALKGR
;
A
#
# COMPACT_ATOMS: atom_id res chain seq x y z
N MET A 1 44.61 -13.36 15.47
CA MET A 1 45.36 -13.35 16.74
C MET A 1 45.81 -11.92 16.97
N PRO A 2 45.45 -11.21 18.04
CA PRO A 2 44.37 -11.39 19.04
C PRO A 2 43.40 -10.14 19.01
N GLU A 3 42.14 -10.24 19.43
CA GLU A 3 41.57 -9.90 20.78
C GLU A 3 41.74 -8.40 21.13
N ASN A 4 40.83 -7.67 21.76
CA ASN A 4 39.59 -7.99 22.46
C ASN A 4 38.79 -6.68 22.67
N GLU A 5 37.46 -6.83 22.76
CA GLU A 5 36.53 -6.20 23.72
C GLU A 5 36.61 -4.69 24.03
N GLU A 6 35.49 -3.97 23.85
CA GLU A 6 34.61 -3.59 24.97
C GLU A 6 33.33 -2.89 24.48
N THR A 7 32.22 -3.39 25.00
CA THR A 7 30.87 -2.82 25.03
C THR A 7 30.84 -1.47 25.77
N GLU A 8 30.25 -0.44 25.16
CA GLU A 8 29.59 0.63 25.91
C GLU A 8 28.15 0.83 25.42
N GLN A 9 27.23 0.65 26.36
CA GLN A 9 25.84 1.04 26.29
C GLN A 9 25.72 2.55 26.11
N SER A 10 24.93 3.00 25.14
CA SER A 10 24.34 4.34 25.20
C SER A 10 22.84 4.24 24.90
N VAL A 11 22.09 4.13 26.00
CA VAL A 11 20.82 4.80 26.29
C VAL A 11 19.87 5.01 25.11
N GLU A 12 18.77 4.28 25.19
CA GLU A 12 17.48 4.54 24.57
C GLU A 12 17.05 6.00 24.84
N GLU A 13 17.29 6.89 23.89
CA GLU A 13 16.66 8.21 23.86
C GLU A 13 15.19 8.07 23.43
N PRO A 14 14.26 8.76 24.10
CA PRO A 14 12.84 8.64 23.83
C PRO A 14 12.54 9.14 22.41
N GLN A 15 11.79 8.36 21.64
CA GLN A 15 11.21 8.78 20.36
C GLN A 15 10.35 10.02 20.61
N GLU A 16 10.92 11.18 20.28
CA GLU A 16 10.15 12.40 20.05
C GLU A 16 9.12 12.07 18.98
N ILE A 17 7.88 12.19 19.40
CA ILE A 17 6.71 12.34 18.55
C ILE A 17 7.04 13.51 17.63
N ASP A 18 7.34 13.22 16.37
CA ASP A 18 7.52 14.23 15.32
C ASP A 18 6.15 14.85 15.06
N THR A 19 5.77 15.76 15.97
CA THR A 19 4.68 16.70 15.84
C THR A 19 4.86 17.38 14.49
N ALA A 20 3.82 17.27 13.65
CA ALA A 20 3.67 18.03 12.41
C ALA A 20 4.23 19.43 12.59
N PRO A 21 5.06 19.94 11.66
CA PRO A 21 5.75 21.21 11.84
C PRO A 21 4.72 22.28 12.21
N GLU A 22 4.79 22.71 13.47
CA GLU A 22 4.08 23.87 13.96
C GLU A 22 4.44 24.99 12.99
N ALA A 23 3.40 25.60 12.42
CA ALA A 23 3.57 26.71 11.50
C ALA A 23 4.28 27.84 12.25
N ASP A 24 5.59 27.90 12.05
CA ASP A 24 6.44 29.01 12.42
C ASP A 24 5.73 30.29 11.99
N GLY A 25 5.53 31.18 12.96
CA GLY A 25 4.88 32.48 12.82
C GLY A 25 5.68 33.41 11.92
N HIS A 26 5.70 33.12 10.62
CA HIS A 26 6.11 34.06 9.60
C HIS A 26 5.09 35.19 9.57
N ASP A 27 5.60 36.43 9.66
CA ASP A 27 4.90 37.68 9.40
C ASP A 27 3.73 37.50 8.41
N ALA A 28 2.53 37.32 8.96
CA ALA A 28 1.34 37.17 8.16
C ALA A 28 1.01 38.55 7.59
N GLU A 29 1.44 38.81 6.34
CA GLU A 29 0.96 39.95 5.57
C GLU A 29 -0.58 40.00 5.72
N PRO A 30 -1.17 41.15 6.09
CA PRO A 30 -2.62 41.26 6.23
C PRO A 30 -3.29 40.86 4.92
N PHE A 31 -4.34 40.04 5.00
CA PHE A 31 -5.08 39.55 3.84
C PHE A 31 -5.56 40.73 2.98
N ASP A 32 -4.88 40.95 1.86
CA ASP A 32 -5.27 41.95 0.87
C ASP A 32 -6.34 41.36 -0.03
N ALA A 33 -7.60 41.71 0.27
CA ALA A 33 -8.77 41.28 -0.46
C ALA A 33 -8.71 41.66 -1.96
N ASP A 34 -8.03 42.74 -2.32
CA ASP A 34 -7.93 43.19 -3.70
C ASP A 34 -6.85 42.44 -4.47
N ARG A 35 -5.73 42.10 -3.82
CA ARG A 35 -4.73 41.17 -4.38
C ARG A 35 -5.33 39.78 -4.60
N ALA A 36 -6.12 39.29 -3.64
CA ALA A 36 -6.81 38.00 -3.75
C ALA A 36 -7.84 37.99 -4.90
N LYS A 37 -8.68 39.02 -5.02
CA LYS A 37 -9.63 39.15 -6.13
C LYS A 37 -8.94 39.19 -7.49
N LYS A 38 -7.84 39.94 -7.62
CA LYS A 38 -7.05 39.99 -8.86
C LYS A 38 -6.46 38.63 -9.21
N ALA A 39 -5.94 37.90 -8.23
CA ALA A 39 -5.39 36.55 -8.43
C ALA A 39 -6.48 35.55 -8.86
N ILE A 40 -7.66 35.59 -8.24
CA ILE A 40 -8.81 34.74 -8.59
C ILE A 40 -9.28 35.07 -10.02
N ASN A 41 -9.42 36.35 -10.35
CA ASN A 41 -9.83 36.78 -11.68
C ASN A 41 -8.83 36.34 -12.76
N LYS A 42 -7.52 36.43 -12.47
CA LYS A 42 -6.46 35.95 -13.37
C LYS A 42 -6.58 34.44 -13.61
N LYS A 43 -6.68 33.64 -12.54
CA LYS A 43 -6.85 32.18 -12.65
C LYS A 43 -8.14 31.79 -13.38
N ASN A 44 -9.23 32.51 -13.14
CA ASN A 44 -10.50 32.27 -13.83
C ASN A 44 -10.42 32.59 -15.32
N ALA A 45 -9.72 33.67 -15.69
CA ALA A 45 -9.47 34.02 -17.09
C ALA A 45 -8.58 32.98 -17.79
N GLU A 46 -7.52 32.50 -17.14
CA GLU A 46 -6.66 31.43 -17.64
C GLU A 46 -7.43 30.12 -17.83
N ALA A 47 -8.23 29.73 -16.83
CA ALA A 47 -9.06 28.53 -16.91
C ALA A 47 -10.13 28.63 -18.01
N LYS A 48 -10.69 29.82 -18.25
CA LYS A 48 -11.60 30.05 -19.38
C LYS A 48 -10.88 29.92 -20.71
N ALA A 49 -9.71 30.56 -20.87
CA ALA A 49 -8.91 30.47 -22.09
C ALA A 49 -8.48 29.03 -22.41
N LEU A 50 -8.15 28.22 -21.41
CA LEU A 50 -7.84 26.81 -21.59
C LEU A 50 -9.06 26.00 -22.05
N ARG A 51 -10.23 26.25 -21.46
CA ARG A 51 -11.48 25.60 -21.88
C ARG A 51 -11.86 25.97 -23.31
N ASP A 52 -11.70 27.24 -23.68
CA ASP A 52 -12.01 27.71 -25.04
C ASP A 52 -11.03 27.08 -26.06
N ARG A 53 -9.74 27.00 -25.74
CA ARG A 53 -8.74 26.27 -26.57
C ARG A 53 -9.05 24.78 -26.69
N LEU A 54 -9.51 24.13 -25.62
CA LEU A 54 -9.90 22.72 -25.66
C LEU A 54 -11.10 22.52 -26.59
N LYS A 55 -12.13 23.37 -26.48
CA LYS A 55 -13.30 23.31 -27.36
C LYS A 55 -12.95 23.53 -28.83
N GLU A 56 -11.93 24.34 -29.13
CA GLU A 56 -11.44 24.56 -30.50
C GLU A 56 -10.55 23.40 -30.99
N ALA A 57 -9.76 22.78 -30.10
CA ALA A 57 -8.89 21.66 -30.44
C ALA A 57 -9.64 20.33 -30.63
N GLU A 58 -10.71 20.09 -29.87
CA GLU A 58 -11.54 18.88 -29.96
C GLU A 58 -12.07 18.59 -31.38
N PRO A 59 -12.72 19.53 -32.10
CA PRO A 59 -13.20 19.25 -33.45
C PRO A 59 -12.05 19.03 -34.44
N LEU A 60 -10.94 19.74 -34.30
CA LEU A 60 -9.76 19.56 -35.15
C LEU A 60 -9.14 18.17 -34.94
N LEU A 61 -9.07 17.68 -33.70
CA LEU A 61 -8.61 16.32 -33.41
C LEU A 61 -9.56 15.28 -33.98
N ALA A 62 -10.88 15.49 -33.86
CA ALA A 62 -11.88 14.59 -34.44
C ALA A 62 -11.81 14.55 -35.97
N GLU A 63 -11.59 15.69 -36.63
CA GLU A 63 -11.39 15.76 -38.08
C GLU A 63 -10.08 15.08 -38.51
N LEU A 64 -8.98 15.33 -37.81
CA LEU A 64 -7.71 14.64 -38.06
C LEU A 64 -7.84 13.13 -37.87
N GLN A 65 -8.59 12.68 -36.85
CA GLN A 65 -8.88 11.26 -36.66
C GLN A 65 -9.70 10.70 -37.83
N ARG A 66 -10.76 11.40 -38.27
CA ARG A 66 -11.56 10.98 -39.43
C ARG A 66 -10.75 10.91 -40.72
N LEU A 67 -9.85 11.86 -40.96
CA LEU A 67 -8.96 11.85 -42.12
C LEU A 67 -7.97 10.70 -42.05
N LYS A 68 -7.34 10.48 -40.89
CA LYS A 68 -6.48 9.31 -40.66
C LYS A 68 -7.24 8.00 -40.83
N ASP A 69 -8.46 7.92 -40.33
CA ASP A 69 -9.30 6.73 -40.47
C ASP A 69 -9.72 6.52 -41.92
N ALA A 70 -9.97 7.58 -42.70
CA ALA A 70 -10.29 7.52 -44.12
C ALA A 70 -9.06 7.14 -44.98
N GLU A 71 -7.86 7.59 -44.59
CA GLU A 71 -6.59 7.26 -45.23
C GLU A 71 -6.08 5.86 -44.88
N LYS A 72 -6.42 5.33 -43.70
CA LYS A 72 -6.14 3.94 -43.34
C LYS A 72 -6.85 3.01 -44.32
N SER A 73 -6.04 2.34 -45.13
CA SER A 73 -6.48 1.26 -46.02
C SER A 73 -7.18 0.15 -45.22
N GLU A 74 -8.10 -0.60 -45.84
CA GLU A 74 -8.77 -1.72 -45.17
C GLU A 74 -7.78 -2.72 -44.55
N SER A 75 -6.61 -2.90 -45.17
CA SER A 75 -5.50 -3.68 -44.63
C SER A 75 -4.95 -3.15 -43.30
N GLU A 76 -4.80 -1.82 -43.16
CA GLU A 76 -4.30 -1.23 -41.92
C GLU A 76 -5.33 -1.35 -40.79
N ARG A 77 -6.61 -1.13 -41.08
CA ARG A 77 -7.68 -1.33 -40.08
C ARG A 77 -7.73 -2.77 -39.59
N LEU A 78 -7.58 -3.74 -40.49
CA LEU A 78 -7.53 -5.16 -40.12
C LEU A 78 -6.29 -5.47 -39.29
N SER A 79 -5.13 -4.88 -39.62
CA SER A 79 -3.90 -5.06 -38.83
C SER A 79 -4.01 -4.46 -37.42
N ASP A 80 -4.63 -3.30 -37.28
CA ASP A 80 -4.89 -2.65 -35.99
C ASP A 80 -5.85 -3.50 -35.14
N GLN A 81 -6.92 -4.01 -35.75
CA GLN A 81 -7.88 -4.88 -35.07
C GLN A 81 -7.24 -6.19 -34.61
N LEU A 82 -6.39 -6.79 -35.45
CA LEU A 82 -5.67 -8.01 -35.13
C LEU A 82 -4.69 -7.78 -33.99
N THR A 83 -3.91 -6.70 -34.03
CA THR A 83 -2.98 -6.32 -32.96
C THR A 83 -3.74 -6.08 -31.65
N ALA A 84 -4.83 -5.31 -31.68
CA ALA A 84 -5.65 -5.06 -30.51
C ALA A 84 -6.32 -6.34 -29.96
N ALA A 85 -6.68 -7.29 -30.83
CA ALA A 85 -7.21 -8.58 -30.42
C ALA A 85 -6.14 -9.44 -29.75
N GLN A 86 -4.93 -9.50 -30.32
CA GLN A 86 -3.78 -10.19 -29.74
C GLN A 86 -3.42 -9.63 -28.37
N GLU A 87 -3.29 -8.31 -28.23
CA GLU A 87 -3.00 -7.69 -26.93
C GLU A 87 -4.05 -8.01 -25.86
N ARG A 88 -5.34 -8.07 -26.25
CA ARG A 88 -6.40 -8.46 -25.32
C ARG A 88 -6.32 -9.94 -24.93
N ALA A 89 -6.03 -10.82 -25.90
CA ALA A 89 -5.83 -12.23 -25.65
C ALA A 89 -4.64 -12.46 -24.71
N ASP A 90 -3.49 -11.82 -24.98
CA ASP A 90 -2.29 -11.91 -24.15
C ASP A 90 -2.55 -11.44 -22.72
N LYS A 91 -3.28 -10.33 -22.55
CA LYS A 91 -3.68 -9.83 -21.23
C LYS A 91 -4.60 -10.81 -20.50
N ALA A 92 -5.56 -11.41 -21.19
CA ALA A 92 -6.47 -12.39 -20.61
C ALA A 92 -5.72 -13.67 -20.19
N VAL A 93 -4.79 -14.15 -21.01
CA VAL A 93 -3.94 -15.31 -20.69
C VAL A 93 -3.06 -15.01 -19.47
N ARG A 94 -2.36 -13.87 -19.45
CA ARG A 94 -1.54 -13.46 -18.30
C ARG A 94 -2.36 -13.36 -17.02
N ALA A 95 -3.55 -12.77 -17.08
CA ALA A 95 -4.45 -12.69 -15.94
C ALA A 95 -4.90 -14.08 -15.46
N ALA A 96 -5.24 -14.99 -16.39
CA ALA A 96 -5.63 -16.35 -16.04
C ALA A 96 -4.48 -17.14 -15.37
N VAL A 97 -3.26 -17.01 -15.88
CA VAL A 97 -2.06 -17.62 -15.26
C VAL A 97 -1.79 -17.00 -13.90
N ALA A 98 -1.82 -15.67 -13.77
CA ALA A 98 -1.64 -14.98 -12.49
C ALA A 98 -2.63 -15.49 -11.43
N SER A 99 -3.93 -15.51 -11.75
CA SER A 99 -4.96 -16.04 -10.85
C SER A 99 -4.73 -17.52 -10.52
N LYS A 100 -4.19 -18.31 -11.45
CA LYS A 100 -3.85 -19.72 -11.18
C LYS A 100 -2.66 -19.85 -10.23
N VAL A 101 -1.63 -19.02 -10.41
CA VAL A 101 -0.45 -18.95 -9.55
C VAL A 101 -0.89 -18.56 -8.14
N GLU A 102 -1.68 -17.50 -7.98
CA GLU A 102 -2.24 -17.06 -6.70
C GLU A 102 -3.03 -18.18 -6.00
N ALA A 103 -3.89 -18.88 -6.75
CA ALA A 103 -4.69 -19.98 -6.21
C ALA A 103 -3.85 -21.19 -5.74
N LEU A 104 -2.68 -21.39 -6.33
CA LEU A 104 -1.73 -22.46 -5.99
C LEU A 104 -0.72 -22.04 -4.91
N ALA A 105 -0.46 -20.74 -4.75
CA ALA A 105 0.48 -20.16 -3.79
C ALA A 105 -0.07 -20.13 -2.34
N ARG A 106 -0.71 -21.21 -1.88
CA ARG A 106 -1.34 -21.30 -0.55
C ARG A 106 -0.35 -21.26 0.61
N ASP A 107 0.88 -21.70 0.32
CA ASP A 107 1.97 -21.80 1.30
C ASP A 107 2.75 -20.48 1.41
N PHE A 108 2.42 -19.47 0.61
CA PHE A 108 3.03 -18.15 0.68
C PHE A 108 2.30 -17.28 1.71
N ALA A 109 3.05 -16.39 2.37
CA ALA A 109 2.50 -15.35 3.22
C ALA A 109 1.67 -14.33 2.41
N ASP A 110 2.16 -13.99 1.21
CA ASP A 110 1.45 -13.19 0.21
C ASP A 110 1.48 -13.92 -1.15
N PRO A 111 0.33 -14.30 -1.71
CA PRO A 111 0.24 -14.90 -3.05
C PRO A 111 0.68 -13.96 -4.18
N GLU A 112 0.57 -12.63 -4.03
CA GLU A 112 0.93 -11.67 -5.09
C GLU A 112 2.45 -11.62 -5.31
N ASP A 113 3.25 -11.82 -4.25
CA ASP A 113 4.73 -11.90 -4.32
C ASP A 113 5.19 -13.02 -5.26
N ALA A 114 4.44 -14.13 -5.29
CA ALA A 114 4.72 -15.26 -6.17
C ALA A 114 4.47 -14.90 -7.65
N VAL A 115 3.39 -14.18 -7.95
CA VAL A 115 3.07 -13.71 -9.30
C VAL A 115 4.16 -12.77 -9.82
N GLY A 116 4.61 -11.83 -9.00
CA GLY A 116 5.64 -10.86 -9.37
C GLY A 116 7.04 -11.46 -9.60
N SER A 117 7.30 -12.67 -9.08
CA SER A 117 8.61 -13.32 -9.16
C SER A 117 8.73 -14.39 -10.25
N LEU A 118 7.62 -14.84 -10.81
CA LEU A 118 7.58 -15.90 -11.81
C LEU A 118 7.35 -15.32 -13.20
N ASP A 119 7.96 -15.93 -14.22
CA ASP A 119 7.68 -15.60 -15.61
C ASP A 119 6.42 -16.33 -16.08
N LEU A 120 5.28 -15.62 -16.04
CA LEU A 120 3.96 -16.17 -16.33
C LEU A 120 3.85 -16.74 -17.76
N ALA A 121 4.64 -16.25 -18.71
CA ALA A 121 4.58 -16.71 -20.10
C ALA A 121 5.12 -18.14 -20.27
N THR A 122 5.97 -18.60 -19.35
CA THR A 122 6.59 -19.94 -19.43
C THR A 122 5.64 -21.09 -19.07
N PHE A 123 4.50 -20.78 -18.44
CA PHE A 123 3.54 -21.77 -17.97
C PHE A 123 2.35 -21.98 -18.91
N VAL A 124 2.44 -21.45 -20.14
CA VAL A 124 1.40 -21.59 -21.16
C VAL A 124 2.03 -22.23 -22.38
N ASP A 125 1.40 -23.29 -22.88
CA ASP A 125 1.83 -23.94 -24.12
C ASP A 125 1.33 -23.22 -25.38
N GLU A 126 1.69 -23.74 -26.55
CA GLU A 126 1.29 -23.18 -27.85
C GLU A 126 -0.24 -23.23 -28.07
N ASP A 127 -0.95 -24.12 -27.37
CA ASP A 127 -2.40 -24.29 -27.42
C ASP A 127 -3.13 -23.37 -26.41
N GLY A 128 -2.41 -22.63 -25.57
CA GLY A 128 -2.96 -21.76 -24.55
C GLY A 128 -3.37 -22.48 -23.26
N VAL A 129 -2.92 -23.72 -23.06
CA VAL A 129 -3.18 -24.52 -21.86
C VAL A 129 -2.15 -24.16 -20.78
N ILE A 130 -2.67 -23.96 -19.56
CA ILE A 130 -1.84 -23.59 -18.40
C ILE A 130 -1.25 -24.86 -17.78
N ASP A 131 0.08 -24.97 -17.75
CA ASP A 131 0.79 -26.07 -17.09
C ASP A 131 0.80 -25.86 -15.57
N THR A 132 -0.16 -26.49 -14.90
CA THR A 132 -0.31 -26.38 -13.45
C THR A 132 0.78 -27.09 -12.66
N ASP A 133 1.40 -28.12 -13.24
CA ASP A 133 2.42 -28.91 -12.56
C ASP A 133 3.76 -28.16 -12.57
N ALA A 134 4.09 -27.53 -13.70
CA ALA A 134 5.22 -26.60 -13.79
C ALA A 134 5.08 -25.42 -12.81
N ILE A 135 3.87 -24.85 -12.69
CA ILE A 135 3.61 -23.77 -11.70
C ILE A 135 3.88 -24.26 -10.28
N ARG A 136 3.39 -25.45 -9.89
CA ARG A 136 3.63 -26.01 -8.54
C ARG A 136 5.10 -26.23 -8.27
N ALA A 137 5.84 -26.78 -9.24
CA ALA A 137 7.27 -26.99 -9.12
C ALA A 137 8.03 -25.66 -8.95
N ALA A 138 7.70 -24.66 -9.77
CA ALA A 138 8.31 -23.33 -9.70
C ALA A 138 8.02 -22.62 -8.38
N LEU A 139 6.79 -22.74 -7.86
CA LEU A 139 6.41 -22.20 -6.54
C LEU A 139 7.19 -22.87 -5.40
N ALA A 140 7.33 -24.20 -5.42
CA ALA A 140 8.10 -24.93 -4.43
C ALA A 140 9.59 -24.52 -4.46
N ASP A 141 10.16 -24.36 -5.65
CA ASP A 141 11.55 -23.90 -5.82
C ASP A 141 11.72 -22.42 -5.47
N LEU A 142 10.68 -21.60 -5.61
CA LEU A 142 10.69 -20.22 -5.14
C LEU A 142 10.73 -20.15 -3.61
N LEU A 143 9.93 -20.95 -2.91
CA LEU A 143 9.94 -21.02 -1.43
C LEU A 143 11.29 -21.53 -0.89
N LYS A 144 11.91 -22.51 -1.56
CA LYS A 144 13.28 -22.96 -1.19
C LYS A 144 14.30 -21.83 -1.28
N ARG A 145 14.19 -20.96 -2.29
CA ARG A 145 15.10 -19.81 -2.49
C ARG A 145 14.77 -18.65 -1.56
N LYS A 146 13.49 -18.44 -1.27
CA LYS A 146 12.97 -17.32 -0.46
C LYS A 146 12.11 -17.86 0.69
N PRO A 147 12.73 -18.45 1.73
CA PRO A 147 11.99 -19.10 2.81
C PRO A 147 11.16 -18.12 3.66
N HIS A 148 11.53 -16.84 3.70
CA HIS A 148 10.79 -15.80 4.41
C HIS A 148 9.45 -15.44 3.75
N TRP A 149 9.21 -15.92 2.52
CA TRP A 149 7.92 -15.76 1.83
C TRP A 149 6.94 -16.86 2.20
N ALA A 150 7.40 -17.91 2.88
CA ALA A 150 6.50 -18.93 3.39
C ALA A 150 5.57 -18.33 4.44
N ARG A 151 4.31 -18.76 4.42
CA ARG A 151 3.36 -18.45 5.47
C ARG A 151 3.93 -18.95 6.80
N PRO A 152 3.94 -18.12 7.86
CA PRO A 152 4.38 -18.58 9.16
C PRO A 152 3.49 -19.73 9.63
N ASP A 153 4.11 -20.82 10.08
CA ASP A 153 3.38 -21.97 10.62
C ASP A 153 2.43 -21.50 11.73
N GLU A 154 1.12 -21.68 11.54
CA GLU A 154 0.11 -21.42 12.57
C GLU A 154 0.30 -22.31 13.82
N GLY A 155 1.16 -23.33 13.71
CA GLY A 155 1.60 -24.22 14.78
C GLY A 155 2.91 -23.83 15.47
N GLY A 156 3.55 -22.72 15.08
CA GLY A 156 4.72 -22.19 15.80
C GLY A 156 4.40 -21.96 17.28
N PRO A 157 5.40 -22.00 18.19
CA PRO A 157 5.16 -21.88 19.62
C PRO A 157 4.37 -20.61 19.90
N ARG A 158 3.10 -20.78 20.27
CA ARG A 158 2.23 -19.69 20.68
C ARG A 158 2.99 -18.88 21.72
N ARG A 159 2.97 -17.55 21.57
CA ARG A 159 3.55 -16.65 22.57
C ARG A 159 3.14 -17.16 23.96
N PRO A 160 4.07 -17.24 24.93
CA PRO A 160 3.74 -17.67 26.28
C PRO A 160 2.49 -16.93 26.73
N ALA A 161 1.49 -17.66 27.23
CA ALA A 161 0.27 -17.03 27.72
C ALA A 161 0.66 -15.97 28.76
N PRO A 162 0.11 -14.73 28.70
CA PRO A 162 0.43 -13.70 29.67
C PRO A 162 0.21 -14.24 31.07
N ASP A 163 1.26 -14.20 31.89
CA ASP A 163 1.18 -14.65 33.27
C ASP A 163 0.16 -13.78 33.99
N ARG A 164 -0.96 -14.39 34.39
CA ARG A 164 -2.07 -13.69 35.05
C ARG A 164 -1.63 -13.11 36.39
N THR A 165 -0.55 -13.60 36.99
CA THR A 165 -0.01 -13.09 38.26
C THR A 165 0.83 -11.83 38.09
N GLN A 166 1.25 -11.49 36.87
CA GLN A 166 2.07 -10.31 36.58
C GLN A 166 1.24 -9.06 36.23
N GLY A 167 -0.10 -9.16 36.22
CA GLY A 167 -1.00 -8.04 36.00
C GLY A 167 -1.85 -7.73 37.23
N SER A 168 -2.05 -6.43 37.52
CA SER A 168 -2.96 -5.91 38.56
C SER A 168 -4.38 -6.51 38.47
N SER A 169 -4.79 -6.96 37.28
CA SER A 169 -6.10 -7.57 37.03
C SER A 169 -6.23 -9.03 37.46
N GLY A 170 -5.14 -9.77 37.71
CA GLY A 170 -5.19 -11.20 37.99
C GLY A 170 -5.36 -11.58 39.46
N ASN A 171 -4.94 -10.71 40.39
CA ASN A 171 -5.04 -10.95 41.83
C ASN A 171 -6.33 -10.38 42.48
N GLY A 172 -7.34 -10.04 41.69
CA GLY A 172 -8.63 -9.51 42.21
C GLY A 172 -8.56 -8.09 42.78
N ASN A 173 -7.36 -7.52 42.96
CA ASN A 173 -7.15 -6.16 43.44
C ASN A 173 -7.25 -5.13 42.30
N ARG A 174 -8.39 -5.10 41.60
CA ARG A 174 -8.70 -3.96 40.73
C ARG A 174 -8.92 -2.75 41.64
N SER A 175 -8.15 -1.68 41.44
CA SER A 175 -8.48 -0.38 42.00
C SER A 175 -9.93 -0.05 41.62
N PRO A 176 -10.78 0.43 42.56
CA PRO A 176 -12.15 0.79 42.25
C PRO A 176 -12.19 1.74 41.04
N SER A 177 -13.03 1.43 40.06
CA SER A 177 -13.21 2.28 38.87
C SER A 177 -13.95 3.58 39.18
N ASP A 178 -14.37 3.77 40.43
CA ASP A 178 -15.06 4.96 40.92
C ASP A 178 -14.05 5.91 41.59
N PRO A 179 -13.78 7.08 41.00
CA PRO A 179 -12.83 8.05 41.56
C PRO A 179 -13.25 8.58 42.93
N ALA A 180 -14.54 8.59 43.26
CA ALA A 180 -15.02 9.03 44.57
C ALA A 180 -14.58 8.06 45.68
N GLN A 181 -14.57 6.76 45.41
CA GLN A 181 -14.12 5.75 46.38
C GLN A 181 -12.60 5.76 46.55
N VAL A 182 -11.85 6.01 45.47
CA VAL A 182 -10.40 6.18 45.54
C VAL A 182 -10.05 7.39 46.40
N PHE A 183 -10.74 8.52 46.21
CA PHE A 183 -10.55 9.73 47.01
C PHE A 183 -10.96 9.53 48.48
N ALA A 184 -12.09 8.87 48.74
CA ALA A 184 -12.53 8.57 50.10
C ALA A 184 -11.53 7.66 50.83
N GLY A 185 -10.98 6.65 50.16
CA GLY A 185 -9.93 5.78 50.70
C GLY A 185 -8.64 6.54 51.02
N LEU A 186 -8.25 7.48 50.16
CA LEU A 186 -7.09 8.36 50.38
C LEU A 186 -7.29 9.26 51.62
N MET A 187 -8.45 9.91 51.72
CA MET A 187 -8.79 10.78 52.86
C MET A 187 -8.87 9.99 54.17
N ALA A 188 -9.48 8.80 54.15
CA ALA A 188 -9.53 7.92 55.32
C ALA A 188 -8.14 7.51 55.80
N ARG A 189 -7.19 7.26 54.87
CA ARG A 189 -5.80 6.92 55.22
C ARG A 189 -5.03 8.11 55.78
N ALA A 190 -5.27 9.32 55.25
CA ALA A 190 -4.67 10.56 55.77
C ALA A 190 -5.17 10.93 57.18
N LEU A 191 -6.44 10.64 57.48
CA LEU A 191 -7.05 10.90 58.79
C LEU A 191 -6.68 9.85 59.87
N LYS A 192 -6.40 8.61 59.46
CA LYS A 192 -6.08 7.50 60.38
C LYS A 192 -4.56 7.34 60.63
N GLY A 193 -3.74 8.14 59.94
CA GLY A 193 -2.28 8.18 60.08
C GLY A 193 -1.76 9.23 61.05
N ARG A 194 -2.51 9.54 62.11
CA ARG A 194 -2.05 10.34 63.26
C ARG A 194 -2.40 9.65 64.56
#